data_AF-A0A0M9DW54-F1
#
_entry.id   AF-A0A0M9DW54-F1
#
_cell.length_a   1.000
_cell.length_b   1.000
_cell.length_c   1.000
_cell.angle_alpha   90.00
_cell.angle_beta   90.00
_cell.angle_gamma   90.00
#
_symmetry.space_group_name_H-M   'P 1'
#
loop_
_entity.id
_entity.type
_entity.pdbx_description
1 polymer ?
#
loop_
_entity_poly.entity_id
_entity_poly.type
_entity_poly.pdbx_seq_one_letter_code
_entity_poly.pdbx_strand_id
1 'polypeptide(L)'
;MLVTPFFDTHENIKLLTKSGFSEEQAEGQVKVVSNLIENNLATKTDLQQLENKLTIKLQEMDNRMQKIESKMLTEILHSRSETIKWVAGMMVAQATVFAAILKIFSKA
;
A
#
# COMPACT_ATOMS: atom_id res chain seq x y z
N MET A 1 11.57 26.94 -4.45
CA MET A 1 10.17 26.81 -3.96
C MET A 1 9.32 27.74 -4.81
N LEU A 2 8.53 27.22 -5.75
CA LEU A 2 7.64 28.08 -6.55
C LEU A 2 6.46 28.48 -5.66
N VAL A 3 6.57 29.63 -5.01
CA VAL A 3 5.44 30.34 -4.41
C VAL A 3 4.58 30.79 -5.57
N THR A 4 3.43 30.17 -5.79
CA THR A 4 2.38 30.78 -6.61
C THR A 4 1.93 32.00 -5.81
N PRO A 5 2.15 33.24 -6.30
CA PRO A 5 1.59 34.40 -5.62
C PRO A 5 0.08 34.15 -5.52
N PHE A 6 -0.44 34.30 -4.31
CA PHE A 6 -1.88 34.25 -4.05
C PHE A 6 -2.58 35.13 -5.09
N PHE A 7 -3.68 34.66 -5.69
CA PHE A 7 -4.38 35.42 -6.73
C PHE A 7 -4.76 36.80 -6.17
N ASP A 8 -4.07 37.86 -6.62
CA ASP A 8 -4.24 39.22 -6.07
C ASP A 8 -5.48 39.85 -6.69
N THR A 9 -6.58 39.80 -5.94
CA THR A 9 -7.88 40.34 -6.33
C THR A 9 -7.78 41.83 -6.72
N HIS A 10 -6.99 42.63 -6.00
CA HIS A 10 -6.89 44.08 -6.21
C HIS A 10 -6.09 44.43 -7.47
N GLU A 11 -4.97 43.75 -7.68
CA GLU A 11 -4.17 43.93 -8.89
C GLU A 11 -4.97 43.52 -10.14
N ASN A 12 -5.71 42.41 -10.07
CA ASN A 12 -6.56 41.94 -11.16
C ASN A 12 -7.72 42.90 -11.45
N ILE A 13 -8.39 43.45 -10.43
CA ILE A 13 -9.44 44.46 -10.62
C ILE A 13 -8.86 45.69 -11.33
N LYS A 14 -7.71 46.21 -10.87
CA LYS A 14 -7.03 47.35 -11.52
C LYS A 14 -6.67 47.08 -12.97
N LEU A 15 -6.20 45.87 -13.27
CA LEU A 15 -5.83 45.47 -14.63
C LEU A 15 -7.06 45.46 -15.55
N LEU A 16 -8.17 44.89 -15.09
CA LEU A 16 -9.42 44.83 -15.85
C LEU A 16 -10.00 46.24 -16.08
N THR A 17 -10.03 47.09 -15.05
CA THR A 17 -10.51 48.47 -15.19
C THR A 17 -9.65 49.27 -16.17
N LYS A 18 -8.31 49.13 -16.11
CA LYS A 18 -7.40 49.75 -17.10
C LYS A 18 -7.62 49.24 -18.53
N SER A 19 -8.16 48.04 -18.68
CA SER A 19 -8.46 47.41 -19.97
C SER A 19 -9.86 47.77 -20.50
N GLY A 20 -10.61 48.63 -19.80
CA GLY A 20 -11.90 49.16 -20.25
C GLY A 20 -13.13 48.47 -19.65
N PHE A 21 -12.97 47.57 -18.68
CA PHE A 21 -14.10 47.04 -17.90
C PHE A 21 -14.59 48.08 -16.89
N SER A 22 -15.90 48.10 -16.59
CA SER A 22 -16.39 48.84 -15.43
C SER A 22 -15.87 48.20 -14.14
N GLU A 23 -15.81 48.97 -13.06
CA GLU A 23 -15.40 48.46 -11.74
C GLU A 23 -16.27 47.27 -11.28
N GLU A 24 -17.59 47.37 -11.45
CA GLU A 24 -18.53 46.29 -11.14
C GLU A 24 -18.28 45.02 -11.98
N GLN A 25 -17.96 45.17 -13.27
CA GLN A 25 -17.63 44.02 -14.13
C GLN A 25 -16.30 43.37 -13.73
N ALA A 26 -15.30 44.18 -13.36
CA ALA A 26 -13.99 43.72 -12.92
C ALA A 26 -14.11 42.95 -11.59
N GLU A 27 -14.81 43.51 -10.61
CA GLU A 27 -15.10 42.84 -9.33
C GLU A 27 -15.84 41.52 -9.52
N GLY A 28 -16.88 41.51 -10.36
CA GLY A 28 -17.66 40.31 -10.66
C GLY A 28 -16.80 39.17 -11.22
N GLN A 29 -15.94 39.46 -12.21
CA GLN A 29 -15.07 38.46 -12.83
C GLN A 29 -14.00 37.95 -11.87
N VAL A 30 -13.33 38.85 -11.16
CA VAL A 30 -12.26 38.48 -10.21
C VAL A 30 -12.84 37.67 -9.06
N LYS A 31 -14.05 37.99 -8.57
CA LYS A 31 -14.74 37.21 -7.55
C LYS A 31 -15.08 35.79 -8.01
N VAL A 32 -15.48 35.60 -9.27
CA VAL A 32 -15.72 34.25 -9.81
C VAL A 32 -14.42 33.46 -9.85
N VAL A 33 -13.32 34.06 -10.34
CA VAL A 33 -12.01 33.39 -10.43
C VAL A 33 -11.46 33.05 -9.04
N SER A 34 -11.53 33.97 -8.07
CA SER A 34 -11.10 33.72 -6.68
C SER A 34 -11.85 32.54 -6.07
N ASN A 35 -13.18 32.52 -6.24
CA ASN A 35 -14.00 31.40 -5.75
C ASN A 35 -13.63 30.06 -6.41
N LEU A 36 -13.31 30.05 -7.71
CA LEU A 36 -12.89 28.84 -8.40
C LEU A 36 -11.54 28.33 -7.85
N ILE A 37 -10.58 29.23 -7.65
CA ILE A 37 -9.24 28.90 -7.11
C ILE A 37 -9.34 28.38 -5.68
N GLU A 38 -10.10 29.07 -4.82
CA GLU A 38 -10.21 28.73 -3.40
C GLU A 38 -10.99 27.43 -3.15
N ASN A 39 -12.03 27.15 -3.94
CA ASN A 39 -12.95 26.04 -3.64
C ASN A 39 -12.79 24.81 -4.54
N ASN A 40 -12.14 24.92 -5.70
CA ASN A 40 -12.09 23.81 -6.68
C ASN A 40 -10.68 23.32 -7.01
N LEU A 41 -9.63 23.93 -6.45
CA LEU A 41 -8.25 23.51 -6.68
C LEU A 41 -7.68 22.83 -5.43
N ALA A 42 -7.07 21.67 -5.64
CA ALA A 42 -6.25 21.05 -4.61
C ALA A 42 -5.00 21.90 -4.37
N THR A 43 -4.68 22.15 -3.11
CA THR A 43 -3.49 22.87 -2.71
C THR A 43 -2.26 21.97 -2.71
N LYS A 44 -1.06 22.56 -2.71
CA LYS A 44 0.19 21.78 -2.53
C LYS A 44 0.21 21.03 -1.21
N THR A 45 -0.42 21.58 -0.17
CA THR A 45 -0.58 20.92 1.14
C THR A 45 -1.44 19.66 1.00
N ASP A 46 -2.55 19.72 0.27
CA ASP A 46 -3.41 18.55 0.04
C ASP A 46 -2.65 17.44 -0.68
N LEU A 47 -1.84 17.80 -1.68
CA LEU A 47 -0.97 16.87 -2.39
C LEU A 47 0.09 16.25 -1.49
N GLN A 48 0.76 17.04 -0.65
CA GLN A 48 1.74 16.54 0.33
C GLN A 48 1.09 15.61 1.36
N GLN A 49 -0.12 15.93 1.82
CA GLN A 49 -0.87 15.05 2.71
C GLN A 49 -1.23 13.73 2.03
N LEU A 50 -1.64 13.77 0.76
CA LEU A 50 -1.92 12.57 -0.02
C LEU A 50 -0.67 11.73 -0.24
N GLU A 51 0.45 12.33 -0.60
CA GLU A 51 1.76 11.68 -0.76
C GLU A 51 2.20 10.97 0.53
N ASN A 52 2.08 11.64 1.67
CA ASN A 52 2.39 11.06 2.97
C ASN A 52 1.48 9.86 3.29
N LYS A 53 0.16 9.99 3.06
CA LYS A 53 -0.81 8.89 3.27
C LYS A 53 -0.49 7.69 2.38
N LEU A 54 -0.16 7.92 1.11
CA LEU A 54 0.22 6.87 0.18
C LEU A 54 1.52 6.19 0.60
N THR A 55 2.52 6.96 1.02
CA THR A 55 3.81 6.45 1.49
C THR A 55 3.62 5.52 2.69
N ILE A 56 2.83 5.94 3.68
CA ILE A 56 2.51 5.11 4.87
C ILE A 56 1.79 3.83 4.44
N LYS A 57 0.82 3.92 3.54
CA LYS A 57 0.05 2.76 3.08
C LYS A 57 0.92 1.76 2.30
N LEU A 58 1.85 2.24 1.49
CA LEU A 58 2.82 1.40 0.78
C LEU A 58 3.75 0.68 1.77
N GLN A 59 4.25 1.38 2.79
CA GLN A 59 5.06 0.76 3.86
C GLN A 59 4.25 -0.30 4.64
N GLU A 60 2.98 -0.03 4.93
CA GLU A 60 2.11 -1.02 5.60
C GLU A 60 1.90 -2.26 4.72
N MET A 61 1.69 -2.07 3.41
CA MET A 61 1.57 -3.17 2.46
C MET A 61 2.85 -4.03 2.40
N ASP A 62 4.02 -3.40 2.36
CA ASP A 62 5.31 -4.09 2.35
C ASP A 62 5.49 -4.95 3.62
N ASN A 63 5.23 -4.35 4.79
CA ASN A 63 5.28 -5.06 6.08
C ASN A 63 4.31 -6.26 6.12
N ARG A 64 3.09 -6.10 5.57
CA ARG A 64 2.12 -7.18 5.48
C ARG A 64 2.59 -8.29 4.53
N MET A 65 3.23 -7.94 3.42
CA MET A 65 3.79 -8.91 2.48
C MET A 65 4.89 -9.73 3.14
N GLN A 66 5.88 -9.08 3.77
CA GLN A 66 6.96 -9.75 4.49
C GLN A 66 6.42 -10.70 5.57
N LYS A 67 5.36 -10.29 6.29
CA LYS A 67 4.71 -11.13 7.29
C LYS A 67 4.03 -12.35 6.67
N ILE A 68 3.38 -12.20 5.51
CA ILE A 68 2.77 -13.32 4.79
C ILE A 68 3.83 -14.29 4.31
N GLU A 69 4.92 -13.80 3.71
CA GLU A 69 6.06 -14.63 3.28
C GLU A 69 6.65 -15.43 4.43
N SER A 70 6.93 -14.77 5.56
CA SER A 70 7.47 -15.41 6.76
C SER A 70 6.54 -16.51 7.31
N LYS A 71 5.23 -16.24 7.37
CA LYS A 71 4.24 -17.25 7.78
C LYS A 71 4.19 -18.42 6.82
N MET A 72 4.15 -18.16 5.52
CA MET A 72 4.10 -19.21 4.49
C MET A 72 5.33 -20.12 4.55
N LEU A 73 6.53 -19.54 4.69
CA LEU A 73 7.77 -20.32 4.88
C LEU A 73 7.70 -21.19 6.14
N THR A 74 7.19 -20.63 7.24
CA THR A 74 7.04 -21.36 8.51
C THR A 74 6.05 -22.53 8.37
N GLU A 75 4.90 -22.31 7.73
CA GLU A 75 3.88 -23.34 7.50
C GLU A 75 4.39 -24.44 6.55
N ILE A 76 5.15 -24.09 5.50
CA ILE A 76 5.81 -25.06 4.63
C ILE A 76 6.81 -25.91 5.40
N LEU A 77 7.65 -25.29 6.24
CA LEU A 77 8.62 -26.01 7.06
C LEU A 77 7.93 -26.94 8.07
N HIS A 78 6.84 -26.47 8.68
CA HIS A 78 6.03 -27.27 9.58
C HIS A 78 5.44 -28.50 8.87
N SER A 79 4.75 -28.29 7.75
CA SER A 79 4.14 -29.36 6.95
C SER A 79 5.19 -30.37 6.45
N ARG A 80 6.35 -29.89 6.00
CA ARG A 80 7.47 -30.77 5.61
C ARG A 80 7.99 -31.58 6.80
N SER A 81 8.14 -30.95 7.98
CA SER A 81 8.59 -31.64 9.19
C SER A 81 7.61 -32.72 9.63
N GLU A 82 6.31 -32.42 9.63
CA GLU A 82 5.27 -33.39 9.96
C GLU A 82 5.27 -34.57 8.99
N THR A 83 5.36 -34.29 7.68
CA THR A 83 5.45 -35.33 6.65
C THR A 83 6.66 -36.25 6.88
N ILE A 84 7.83 -35.68 7.19
CA ILE A 84 9.04 -36.46 7.50
C ILE A 84 8.83 -37.34 8.73
N LYS A 85 8.23 -36.82 9.81
CA LYS A 85 7.96 -37.59 11.03
C LYS A 85 7.02 -38.77 10.77
N TRP A 86 5.95 -38.55 9.99
CA TRP A 86 5.01 -39.61 9.60
C TRP A 86 5.69 -40.70 8.77
N VAL A 87 6.47 -40.32 7.76
CA VAL A 87 7.22 -41.28 6.92
C VAL A 87 8.24 -42.06 7.76
N ALA A 88 8.97 -41.41 8.66
CA ALA A 88 9.91 -42.08 9.56
C ALA A 88 9.19 -43.09 10.48
N GLY A 89 8.04 -42.73 11.03
CA GLY A 89 7.21 -43.62 11.85
C GLY A 89 6.78 -44.88 11.08
N MET A 90 6.33 -44.71 9.82
CA MET A 90 5.96 -45.85 8.97
C MET A 90 7.15 -46.74 8.62
N MET A 91 8.33 -46.17 8.35
CA MET A 91 9.55 -46.94 8.06
C MET A 91 9.95 -47.83 9.25
N VAL A 92 9.87 -47.32 10.48
CA VAL A 92 10.14 -48.11 11.68
C VAL A 92 9.12 -49.25 11.82
N ALA A 93 7.83 -48.96 11.63
CA ALA A 93 6.78 -49.97 11.70
C ALA A 93 6.95 -51.08 10.65
N GLN A 94 7.35 -50.75 9.42
CA GLN A 94 7.60 -51.75 8.39
C GLN A 94 8.86 -52.58 8.67
N ALA A 95 9.92 -51.96 9.22
CA ALA A 95 11.13 -52.67 9.61
C ALA A 95 10.87 -53.76 10.67
N THR A 96 9.96 -53.51 11.63
CA THR A 96 9.58 -54.53 12.62
C THR A 96 8.80 -55.68 11.99
N VAL A 97 7.91 -55.40 11.03
CA VAL A 97 7.19 -56.42 10.26
C VAL A 97 8.17 -57.28 9.45
N PHE A 98 9.13 -56.67 8.74
CA PHE A 98 10.16 -57.41 8.01
C PHE A 98 11.00 -58.30 8.94
N ALA A 99 11.43 -57.79 10.09
CA ALA A 99 12.20 -58.57 11.06
C ALA A 99 11.40 -59.76 11.61
N ALA A 100 10.10 -59.59 11.89
CA ALA A 100 9.22 -60.66 12.33
C ALA A 100 9.10 -61.76 11.26
N ILE A 101 8.90 -61.38 10.00
CA ILE A 101 8.81 -62.30 8.87
C ILE A 101 10.12 -63.10 8.71
N LEU A 102 11.28 -62.43 8.72
CA LEU A 102 12.58 -63.08 8.61
C LEU A 102 12.81 -64.12 9.72
N LYS A 103 12.40 -63.81 10.96
CA LYS A 103 12.52 -64.72 12.11
C LYS A 103 11.63 -65.96 12.00
N ILE A 104 10.46 -65.85 11.35
CA ILE A 104 9.59 -66.99 11.08
C ILE A 104 10.24 -67.90 10.02
N PHE A 105 10.72 -67.32 8.92
CA PHE A 105 11.39 -68.10 7.86
C PHE A 105 12.70 -68.74 8.29
N SER A 106 13.46 -68.15 9.23
CA SER A 106 14.68 -68.77 9.74
C SER A 106 14.44 -69.97 10.68
N LYS A 107 13.20 -70.17 11.12
CA LYS A 107 12.80 -71.26 12.02
C LYS A 107 12.05 -72.40 11.32
N ALA A 108 11.68 -72.20 10.05
CA ALA A 108 11.12 -73.22 9.17
C ALA A 108 12.25 -73.94 8.42
#